data_AF-I3C5X7-F1
#
_entry.id   AF-I3C5X7-F1
#
_cell.length_a   1.000
_cell.length_b   1.000
_cell.length_c   1.000
_cell.angle_alpha   90.00
_cell.angle_beta   90.00
_cell.angle_gamma   90.00
#
_symmetry.space_group_name_H-M   'P 1'
#
loop_
_entity.id
_entity.type
_entity.pdbx_description
1 polymer ?
#
loop_
_entity_poly.entity_id
_entity_poly.type
_entity_poly.pdbx_seq_one_letter_code
_entity_poly.pdbx_strand_id
1 'polypeptide(L)'
;MKKVLIIAVVATFFASCGASTPYDSFRKENKEDIAFSLSASNFLVNMFVDDDDFKELNQVVSGISRYRVLVGAEVGTENLERKFNKFVSQKGYESLMFVNSDGARVGLYYFEKRNKIKEVIMKVKDDKDFVIISAEGNIKIKDIDGLMNKAIVKLN
;
A
#
# COMPACT_ATOMS: atom_id res chain seq x y z
N MET A 1 -4.66 16.61 -39.38
CA MET A 1 -4.85 17.60 -38.30
C MET A 1 -5.68 17.05 -37.13
N LYS A 2 -6.92 16.56 -37.36
CA LYS A 2 -7.79 16.03 -36.28
C LYS A 2 -7.19 14.84 -35.49
N LYS A 3 -6.46 13.92 -36.13
CA LYS A 3 -5.83 12.76 -35.47
C LYS A 3 -4.66 13.12 -34.55
N VAL A 4 -3.91 14.19 -34.87
CA VAL A 4 -2.79 14.68 -34.05
C VAL A 4 -3.31 15.41 -32.80
N LEU A 5 -4.43 16.12 -32.93
CA LEU A 5 -5.15 16.75 -31.83
C LEU A 5 -5.66 15.72 -30.80
N ILE A 6 -6.17 14.57 -31.25
CA ILE A 6 -6.64 13.50 -30.36
C ILE A 6 -5.47 12.89 -29.56
N ILE A 7 -4.32 12.66 -30.18
CA ILE A 7 -3.13 12.11 -29.50
C ILE A 7 -2.60 13.11 -28.45
N ALA A 8 -2.60 14.40 -28.75
CA ALA A 8 -2.17 15.44 -27.81
C ALA A 8 -3.11 15.57 -26.59
N VAL A 9 -4.43 15.42 -26.79
CA VAL A 9 -5.43 15.42 -25.71
C VAL A 9 -5.31 14.19 -24.82
N VAL A 10 -5.09 13.00 -25.41
CA VAL A 10 -4.86 11.76 -24.63
C VAL A 10 -3.55 11.84 -23.83
N ALA A 11 -2.49 12.43 -24.39
CA ALA A 11 -1.20 12.61 -23.71
C ALA A 11 -1.28 13.59 -22.50
N THR A 12 -2.16 14.59 -22.56
CA THR A 12 -2.34 15.56 -21.45
C THR A 12 -3.09 14.96 -20.25
N PHE A 13 -3.90 13.92 -20.44
CA PHE A 13 -4.52 13.19 -19.33
C PHE A 13 -3.53 12.38 -18.49
N PHE A 14 -2.36 12.02 -19.02
CA PHE A 14 -1.31 11.32 -18.26
C PHE A 14 -0.38 12.25 -17.49
N ALA A 15 -0.48 13.57 -17.68
CA ALA A 15 0.29 14.58 -16.95
C ALA A 15 -0.36 14.99 -15.61
N SER A 16 -1.31 14.20 -15.11
CA SER A 16 -1.70 14.31 -13.70
C SER A 16 -0.51 13.86 -12.87
N CYS A 17 0.23 14.84 -12.34
CA CYS A 17 1.14 14.64 -11.22
C CYS A 17 0.24 14.24 -10.04
N GLY A 18 -0.16 12.96 -10.05
CA GLY A 18 -1.00 12.38 -9.03
C GLY A 18 -0.35 12.66 -7.69
N ALA A 19 -1.15 13.08 -6.71
CA ALA A 19 -0.67 13.37 -5.38
C ALA A 19 0.03 12.12 -4.83
N SER A 20 1.35 12.05 -4.98
CA SER A 20 2.15 10.90 -4.60
C SER A 20 2.03 10.76 -3.09
N THR A 21 1.69 9.58 -2.62
CA THR A 21 1.74 9.30 -1.18
C THR A 21 3.19 9.36 -0.71
N PRO A 22 3.46 9.55 0.59
CA PRO A 22 4.83 9.50 1.08
C PRO A 22 5.55 8.19 0.68
N TYR A 23 4.83 7.07 0.60
CA TYR A 23 5.39 5.78 0.19
C TYR A 23 5.86 5.74 -1.27
N ASP A 24 5.24 6.52 -2.17
CA ASP A 24 5.75 6.63 -3.54
C ASP A 24 7.16 7.22 -3.58
N SER A 25 7.47 8.18 -2.70
CA SER A 25 8.83 8.70 -2.54
C SER A 25 9.76 7.64 -1.98
N PHE A 26 9.34 6.93 -0.93
CA PHE A 26 10.13 5.83 -0.35
C PHE A 26 10.54 4.80 -1.40
N ARG A 27 9.60 4.33 -2.22
CA ARG A 27 9.89 3.36 -3.28
C ARG A 27 10.87 3.91 -4.32
N LYS A 28 10.72 5.18 -4.72
CA LYS A 28 11.58 5.81 -5.73
C LYS A 28 13.01 6.01 -5.23
N GLU A 29 13.16 6.39 -3.96
CA GLU A 29 14.46 6.65 -3.33
C GLU A 29 15.23 5.37 -3.01
N ASN A 30 14.56 4.22 -2.93
CA ASN A 30 15.14 2.94 -2.51
C ASN A 30 15.17 1.88 -3.61
N LYS A 31 15.08 2.29 -4.88
CA LYS A 31 15.05 1.36 -6.03
C LYS A 31 16.21 0.35 -6.05
N GLU A 32 17.39 0.74 -5.58
CA GLU A 32 18.58 -0.12 -5.57
C GLU A 32 18.49 -1.28 -4.58
N ASP A 33 17.71 -1.13 -3.51
CA ASP A 33 17.50 -2.16 -2.48
C ASP A 33 16.24 -3.02 -2.75
N ILE A 34 15.56 -2.80 -3.88
CA ILE A 34 14.29 -3.46 -4.24
C ILE A 34 14.55 -4.52 -5.32
N ALA A 35 14.19 -5.78 -5.03
CA ALA A 35 14.24 -6.85 -6.03
C ALA A 35 13.12 -6.70 -7.06
N PHE A 36 11.90 -6.44 -6.59
CA PHE A 36 10.74 -6.24 -7.46
C PHE A 36 9.69 -5.33 -6.81
N SER A 37 8.98 -4.56 -7.63
CA SER A 37 7.79 -3.82 -7.20
C SER A 37 6.71 -3.83 -8.27
N LEU A 38 5.48 -4.09 -7.84
CA LEU A 38 4.28 -4.06 -8.66
C LEU A 38 3.30 -3.01 -8.16
N SER A 39 2.49 -2.47 -9.06
CA SER A 39 1.35 -1.62 -8.72
C SER A 39 0.16 -2.01 -9.58
N ALA A 40 -1.00 -2.19 -8.94
CA ALA A 40 -2.25 -2.50 -9.60
C ALA A 40 -3.31 -1.48 -9.19
N SER A 41 -4.15 -1.06 -10.15
CA SER A 41 -5.33 -0.27 -9.81
C SER A 41 -6.37 -1.17 -9.15
N ASN A 42 -7.29 -0.58 -8.39
CA ASN A 42 -8.42 -1.33 -7.82
C ASN A 42 -9.23 -2.07 -8.89
N PHE A 43 -9.40 -1.44 -10.07
CA PHE A 43 -10.04 -2.07 -11.23
C PHE A 43 -9.35 -3.39 -11.63
N LEU A 44 -8.02 -3.41 -11.75
CA LEU A 44 -7.31 -4.62 -12.14
C LEU A 44 -7.40 -5.71 -11.08
N VAL A 45 -7.32 -5.36 -9.79
CA VAL A 45 -7.45 -6.34 -8.71
C VAL A 45 -8.84 -6.96 -8.70
N ASN A 46 -9.89 -6.15 -8.87
CA ASN A 46 -11.27 -6.64 -8.93
C ASN A 46 -11.58 -7.53 -10.14
N MET A 47 -10.72 -7.58 -11.16
CA MET A 47 -10.87 -8.54 -12.27
C MET A 47 -10.45 -9.96 -11.91
N PHE A 48 -9.61 -10.13 -10.89
CA PHE A 48 -9.05 -11.44 -10.48
C PHE A 48 -9.61 -11.92 -9.14
N VAL A 49 -10.44 -11.11 -8.51
CA VAL A 49 -11.00 -11.34 -7.19
C VAL A 49 -12.46 -11.76 -7.36
N ASP A 50 -12.81 -12.96 -6.91
CA ASP A 50 -14.19 -13.44 -6.91
C ASP A 50 -15.03 -12.68 -5.87
N ASP A 51 -16.16 -12.15 -6.32
CA ASP A 51 -17.02 -11.24 -5.55
C ASP A 51 -17.52 -11.83 -4.21
N ASP A 52 -17.62 -13.16 -4.09
CA ASP A 52 -18.17 -13.81 -2.90
C ASP A 52 -17.23 -13.71 -1.67
N ASP A 53 -15.91 -13.76 -1.86
CA ASP A 53 -14.93 -13.61 -0.77
C ASP A 53 -14.73 -12.14 -0.37
N PHE A 54 -15.04 -11.21 -1.27
CA PHE A 54 -14.80 -9.77 -1.09
C PHE A 54 -16.07 -8.95 -0.80
N LYS A 55 -17.26 -9.53 -0.94
CA LYS A 55 -18.53 -8.89 -0.56
C LYS A 55 -18.50 -8.29 0.85
N GLU A 56 -17.82 -8.96 1.78
CA GLU A 56 -17.65 -8.49 3.15
C GLU A 56 -16.58 -7.41 3.34
N LEU A 57 -15.65 -7.27 2.39
CA LEU A 57 -14.54 -6.31 2.38
C LEU A 57 -14.81 -5.11 1.46
N ASN A 58 -15.89 -5.17 0.66
CA ASN A 58 -16.23 -4.21 -0.39
C ASN A 58 -16.26 -2.76 0.07
N GLN A 59 -16.67 -2.48 1.31
CA GLN A 59 -16.67 -1.11 1.84
C GLN A 59 -15.24 -0.55 1.96
N VAL A 60 -14.29 -1.34 2.43
CA VAL A 60 -12.88 -0.94 2.56
C VAL A 60 -12.22 -0.86 1.18
N VAL A 61 -12.46 -1.87 0.35
CA VAL A 61 -11.92 -1.99 -1.01
C VAL A 61 -12.40 -0.84 -1.91
N SER A 62 -13.64 -0.36 -1.72
CA SER A 62 -14.17 0.77 -2.50
C SER A 62 -13.40 2.08 -2.29
N GLY A 63 -12.79 2.26 -1.12
CA GLY A 63 -11.97 3.43 -0.80
C GLY A 63 -10.58 3.36 -1.42
N ILE A 64 -10.14 2.18 -1.85
CA ILE A 64 -8.80 1.94 -2.39
C ILE A 64 -8.78 2.27 -3.89
N SER A 65 -7.80 3.09 -4.29
CA SER A 65 -7.55 3.42 -5.70
C SER A 65 -6.43 2.57 -6.29
N ARG A 66 -5.43 2.22 -5.46
CA ARG A 66 -4.22 1.53 -5.93
C ARG A 66 -3.64 0.62 -4.85
N TYR A 67 -3.27 -0.58 -5.26
CA TYR A 67 -2.49 -1.53 -4.48
C TYR A 67 -1.04 -1.54 -4.98
N ARG A 68 -0.09 -1.72 -4.07
CA ARG A 68 1.33 -1.88 -4.40
C ARG A 68 1.92 -3.02 -3.58
N VAL A 69 2.84 -3.74 -4.20
CA VAL A 69 3.71 -4.71 -3.53
C VAL A 69 5.15 -4.33 -3.84
N LEU A 70 6.02 -4.45 -2.85
CA LEU A 70 7.45 -4.24 -2.94
C LEU A 70 8.15 -5.35 -2.18
N VAL A 71 9.11 -5.99 -2.83
CA VAL A 71 9.96 -7.02 -2.25
C VAL A 71 11.40 -6.50 -2.24
N GLY A 72 12.03 -6.50 -1.07
CA GLY A 72 13.43 -6.13 -0.89
C GLY A 72 14.37 -7.16 -1.52
N ALA A 73 15.54 -6.72 -1.96
CA ALA A 73 16.60 -7.61 -2.37
C ALA A 73 17.26 -8.25 -1.14
N GLU A 74 17.61 -9.53 -1.20
CA GLU A 74 18.18 -10.29 -0.06
C GLU A 74 19.37 -9.59 0.61
N VAL A 75 20.29 -9.01 -0.18
CA VAL A 75 21.50 -8.33 0.33
C VAL A 75 21.17 -6.94 0.92
N GLY A 76 20.00 -6.38 0.61
CA GLY A 76 19.55 -5.03 1.02
C GLY A 76 18.49 -5.02 2.13
N THR A 77 17.98 -6.17 2.56
CA THR A 77 16.83 -6.31 3.48
C THR A 77 17.00 -5.50 4.77
N GLU A 78 18.14 -5.59 5.45
CA GLU A 78 18.36 -4.85 6.72
C GLU A 78 18.45 -3.33 6.51
N ASN A 79 19.07 -2.91 5.41
CA ASN A 79 19.17 -1.50 5.06
C ASN A 79 17.79 -0.92 4.74
N LEU A 80 17.01 -1.65 3.96
CA LEU A 80 15.67 -1.28 3.58
C LEU A 80 14.72 -1.20 4.79
N GLU A 81 14.83 -2.13 5.75
CA GLU A 81 14.07 -2.06 7.00
C GLU A 81 14.40 -0.80 7.80
N ARG A 82 15.69 -0.50 8.00
CA ARG A 82 16.11 0.71 8.73
C ARG A 82 15.58 1.98 8.04
N LYS A 83 15.69 2.05 6.72
CA LYS A 83 15.17 3.17 5.94
C LYS A 83 13.65 3.27 6.04
N PHE A 84 12.93 2.15 6.02
CA PHE A 84 11.48 2.13 6.18
C PHE A 84 11.05 2.61 7.57
N ASN A 85 11.69 2.11 8.64
CA ASN A 85 11.38 2.53 10.00
C ASN A 85 11.60 4.04 10.19
N LYS A 86 12.68 4.60 9.60
CA LYS A 86 12.91 6.05 9.56
C LYS A 86 11.84 6.77 8.75
N PHE A 87 11.49 6.25 7.58
CA PHE A 87 10.47 6.81 6.70
C PHE A 87 9.10 6.95 7.38
N VAL A 88 8.58 5.88 8.01
CA VAL A 88 7.26 5.93 8.67
C VAL A 88 7.24 6.94 9.81
N SER A 89 8.31 7.01 10.60
CA SER A 89 8.47 7.97 11.68
C SER A 89 8.52 9.42 11.18
N GLN A 90 9.27 9.69 10.11
CA GLN A 90 9.46 11.05 9.58
C GLN A 90 8.28 11.57 8.77
N LYS A 91 7.49 10.68 8.16
CA LYS A 91 6.38 11.06 7.27
C LYS A 91 5.03 11.09 7.97
N GLY A 92 4.98 10.86 9.28
CA GLY A 92 3.77 10.97 10.09
C GLY A 92 2.81 9.78 9.88
N TYR A 93 3.35 8.57 9.72
CA TYR A 93 2.53 7.37 9.79
C TYR A 93 2.26 7.04 11.25
N GLU A 94 1.03 6.60 11.52
CA GLU A 94 0.63 6.04 12.80
C GLU A 94 0.60 4.51 12.70
N SER A 95 0.91 3.83 13.79
CA SER A 95 0.86 2.37 13.83
C SER A 95 -0.47 1.88 14.39
N LEU A 96 -1.07 0.90 13.72
CA LEU A 96 -2.30 0.23 14.16
C LEU A 96 -1.99 -1.01 14.99
N MET A 97 -1.09 -1.86 14.50
CA MET A 97 -0.76 -3.11 15.16
C MET A 97 0.62 -3.61 14.77
N PHE A 98 1.20 -4.39 15.69
CA PHE A 98 2.41 -5.16 15.50
C PHE A 98 2.16 -6.60 15.92
N VAL A 99 2.53 -7.55 15.07
CA VAL A 99 2.46 -8.98 15.34
C VAL A 99 3.84 -9.57 15.15
N ASN A 100 4.23 -10.44 16.08
CA ASN A 100 5.44 -11.23 15.99
C ASN A 100 5.06 -12.69 16.19
N SER A 101 5.26 -13.52 15.17
CA SER A 101 5.00 -14.96 15.22
C SER A 101 6.08 -15.67 14.42
N ASP A 102 6.64 -16.74 14.99
CA ASP A 102 7.55 -17.66 14.31
C ASP A 102 8.73 -16.99 13.57
N GLY A 103 9.27 -15.91 14.15
CA GLY A 103 10.38 -15.15 13.57
C GLY A 103 9.99 -14.10 12.53
N ALA A 104 8.73 -14.08 12.10
CA ALA A 104 8.18 -13.06 11.22
C ALA A 104 7.57 -11.90 12.01
N ARG A 105 7.91 -10.68 11.62
CA ARG A 105 7.39 -9.42 12.19
C ARG A 105 6.49 -8.74 11.17
N VAL A 106 5.23 -8.55 11.55
CA VAL A 106 4.24 -7.82 10.76
C VAL A 106 3.92 -6.50 11.45
N GLY A 107 4.00 -5.40 10.72
CA GLY A 107 3.61 -4.07 11.20
C GLY A 107 2.59 -3.44 10.27
N LEU A 108 1.49 -2.93 10.82
CA LEU A 108 0.48 -2.20 10.08
C LEU A 108 0.52 -0.72 10.45
N TYR A 109 0.56 0.13 9.43
CA TYR A 109 0.69 1.58 9.55
C TYR A 109 -0.33 2.29 8.65
N TYR A 110 -0.74 3.49 9.01
CA TYR A 110 -1.54 4.35 8.13
C TYR A 110 -1.03 5.78 8.13
N PHE A 111 -1.24 6.45 6.99
CA PHE A 111 -1.02 7.87 6.84
C PHE A 111 -2.35 8.58 6.62
N GLU A 112 -2.66 9.53 7.50
CA GLU A 112 -3.89 10.30 7.47
C GLU A 112 -3.64 11.73 6.98
N LYS A 113 -4.57 12.25 6.17
CA LYS A 113 -4.58 13.65 5.79
C LYS A 113 -6.01 14.16 5.62
N ARG A 114 -6.35 15.21 6.37
CA ARG A 114 -7.69 15.83 6.38
C ARG A 114 -8.79 14.82 6.76
N ASN A 115 -8.63 14.12 7.89
CA ASN A 115 -9.62 13.18 8.44
C ASN A 115 -9.96 12.01 7.50
N LYS A 116 -8.98 11.58 6.70
CA LYS A 116 -9.09 10.47 5.75
C LYS A 116 -7.77 9.74 5.68
N ILE A 117 -7.82 8.42 5.78
CA ILE A 117 -6.66 7.58 5.53
C ILE A 117 -6.36 7.62 4.04
N LYS A 118 -5.15 8.08 3.72
CA LYS A 118 -4.66 8.18 2.35
C LYS A 118 -3.85 6.97 1.94
N GLU A 119 -3.24 6.32 2.91
CA GLU A 119 -2.45 5.13 2.68
C GLU A 119 -2.43 4.24 3.90
N VAL A 120 -2.50 2.93 3.66
CA VAL A 120 -2.22 1.88 4.64
C VAL A 120 -1.03 1.08 4.14
N ILE A 121 -0.11 0.77 5.04
CA ILE A 121 1.11 0.00 4.74
C ILE A 121 1.19 -1.18 5.71
N MET A 122 1.33 -2.37 5.16
CA MET A 122 1.73 -3.57 5.88
C MET A 122 3.20 -3.88 5.55
N LYS A 123 4.05 -3.86 6.58
CA LYS A 123 5.44 -4.35 6.52
C LYS A 123 5.45 -5.78 7.01
N VAL A 124 6.07 -6.68 6.27
CA VAL A 124 6.39 -8.05 6.68
C VAL A 124 7.91 -8.23 6.60
N LYS A 125 8.51 -8.72 7.68
CA LYS A 125 9.96 -8.94 7.80
C LYS A 125 10.21 -10.29 8.48
N ASP A 126 10.92 -11.20 7.83
CA ASP A 126 11.59 -12.34 8.46
C ASP A 126 13.10 -12.31 8.16
N ASP A 127 13.91 -13.24 8.67
CA ASP A 127 15.37 -13.23 8.51
C ASP A 127 15.90 -12.88 7.11
N LYS A 128 15.23 -13.30 6.03
CA LYS A 128 15.66 -13.07 4.65
C LYS A 128 14.79 -12.04 3.92
N ASP A 129 13.50 -12.07 4.20
CA ASP A 129 12.51 -11.38 3.39
C ASP A 129 12.07 -10.06 4.01
N PHE A 130 11.93 -9.07 3.13
CA PHE A 130 11.33 -7.78 3.44
C PHE A 130 10.28 -7.47 2.40
N VAL A 131 9.01 -7.47 2.81
CA VAL A 131 7.88 -7.22 1.93
C VAL A 131 7.10 -6.03 2.46
N ILE A 132 6.74 -5.12 1.56
CA ILE A 132 5.77 -4.08 1.84
C ILE A 132 4.57 -4.26 0.91
N ILE A 133 3.40 -4.33 1.51
CA ILE A 133 2.11 -4.23 0.83
C ILE A 133 1.52 -2.88 1.19
N SER A 134 1.06 -2.11 0.22
CA SER A 134 0.37 -0.85 0.49
C SER A 134 -0.90 -0.68 -0.32
N ALA A 135 -1.85 0.01 0.28
CA ALA A 135 -3.10 0.43 -0.32
C ALA A 135 -3.23 1.95 -0.21
N GLU A 136 -3.33 2.63 -1.35
CA GLU A 136 -3.58 4.06 -1.44
C GLU A 136 -5.06 4.30 -1.73
N GLY A 137 -5.64 5.34 -1.13
CA GLY A 137 -7.03 5.69 -1.40
C GLY A 137 -7.60 6.81 -0.55
N ASN A 138 -8.92 6.78 -0.39
CA ASN A 138 -9.69 7.59 0.55
C ASN A 138 -10.45 6.65 1.48
N ILE A 139 -9.74 6.02 2.40
CA ILE A 139 -10.27 5.00 3.30
C ILE A 139 -10.79 5.69 4.56
N LYS A 140 -11.95 5.27 5.08
CA LYS A 140 -12.45 5.78 6.37
C LYS A 140 -11.90 4.89 7.47
N ILE A 141 -11.51 5.50 8.61
CA ILE A 141 -10.96 4.77 9.77
C ILE A 141 -11.90 3.64 10.21
N LYS A 142 -13.21 3.92 10.28
CA LYS A 142 -14.25 2.93 10.60
C LYS A 142 -14.26 1.69 9.69
N ASP A 143 -13.79 1.83 8.46
CA ASP A 143 -13.74 0.72 7.51
C ASP A 143 -12.61 -0.26 7.95
N ILE A 144 -11.50 0.26 8.48
CA ILE A 144 -10.41 -0.53 9.06
C ILE A 144 -10.83 -1.19 10.38
N ASP A 145 -11.53 -0.46 11.26
CA ASP A 145 -12.03 -1.01 12.53
C ASP A 145 -12.93 -2.25 12.30
N GLY A 146 -13.75 -2.19 11.24
CA GLY A 146 -14.58 -3.32 10.83
C GLY A 146 -13.78 -4.56 10.44
N LEU A 147 -12.62 -4.40 9.80
CA LEU A 147 -11.73 -5.51 9.46
C LEU A 147 -11.02 -6.08 10.68
N MET A 148 -10.49 -5.21 11.54
CA MET A 148 -9.76 -5.64 12.73
C MET A 148 -10.65 -6.45 13.68
N ASN A 149 -11.87 -5.97 13.94
CA ASN A 149 -12.82 -6.69 14.79
C ASN A 149 -13.17 -8.07 14.23
N LYS A 150 -13.37 -8.19 12.91
CA LYS A 150 -13.65 -9.48 12.27
C LYS A 150 -12.47 -10.45 12.32
N ALA A 151 -11.24 -9.94 12.10
CA ALA A 151 -10.03 -10.74 12.17
C ALA A 151 -9.81 -11.30 13.58
N ILE A 152 -10.02 -10.47 14.62
CA ILE A 152 -9.92 -10.89 16.02
C ILE A 152 -10.97 -11.95 16.37
N VAL A 153 -12.21 -11.81 15.87
CA VAL A 153 -13.28 -12.79 16.12
C VAL A 153 -12.99 -14.14 15.47
N LYS A 154 -12.33 -14.19 14.30
CA LYS A 154 -11.94 -15.47 13.65
C LYS A 154 -10.76 -16.17 14.31
N LEU A 155 -10.04 -15.51 15.22
CA LEU A 155 -8.89 -16.08 15.95
C LEU A 155 -9.30 -16.70 17.31
N ASN A 156 -10.56 -16.54 17.72
CA ASN A 156 -11.16 -17.15 18.90
C ASN A 156 -12.22 -18.18 18.50
#